data_AF-A0A928J5B4-F1
#
_entry.id   AF-A0A928J5B4-F1
#
_cell.length_a   1.000
_cell.length_b   1.000
_cell.length_c   1.000
_cell.angle_alpha   90.00
_cell.angle_beta   90.00
_cell.angle_gamma   90.00
#
_symmetry.space_group_name_H-M   'P 1'
#
loop_
_entity.id
_entity.type
_entity.pdbx_description
1 polymer ?
#
loop_
_entity_poly.entity_id
_entity_poly.type
_entity_poly.pdbx_seq_one_letter_code
_entity_poly.pdbx_strand_id
1 'polypeptide(L)'
;MKTIKKIICILCALTMVAMAFSSCNTQEEDAEPIVLSRDTLSDYVIVYGEDAGDELKDKVGELSVALKDKFGVVLTAKDDFFKEGVDALAIKETEILIGVTNREESKSFIESLKSRDYGWKAVNKKLVIGGVNDEMTVTAIDEFISKVLSTDVAEGAFYTNDSDYTFVGEYQLETITVGGKDIKEFTVAYNDDVYGMQYLAEFIRDAIADKCGRYLSVVKADEAQGLTITVDITDTDENSLLCEMLSNGNITVGGSTSQAVYKTALALTNRITALSEPALDVSITGAFVDEELTVLNWNVQGQDGNKIGGVTADRYEAVFVEYKPDILLLQEADLKSVGPRMLEVLGSEYELATTFREDISIPHTVHNIVYYKKATIKHNQSTYFWHSETPDVLSQFEGGGYVKLTEFSSLEQISSGKKILAVCVHLNLLAKDAENITGAQLRTKEINLILERVNAYLADEPTATVIMGGDFNCEYTESTIKTLINAGYTNSSDAAEVIEAANTFPGHSHVIDYIFVNDRGALMSYYKVDDLKDENPSDHNPVIVRLCLTPELQK
;
A
#
# COMPACT_ATOMS: atom_id res chain seq x y z
N MET A 1 23.44 68.12 19.55
CA MET A 1 23.70 67.43 18.26
C MET A 1 23.49 65.89 18.26
N LYS A 2 23.08 65.24 19.36
CA LYS A 2 22.78 63.78 19.37
C LYS A 2 21.28 63.41 19.37
N THR A 3 20.39 64.38 19.58
CA THR A 3 18.94 64.11 19.67
C THR A 3 18.18 64.33 18.36
N ILE A 4 18.74 65.09 17.41
CA ILE A 4 18.11 65.40 16.12
C ILE A 4 18.34 64.29 15.07
N LYS A 5 19.39 63.47 15.23
CA LYS A 5 19.65 62.32 14.32
C LYS A 5 18.73 61.11 14.54
N LYS A 6 18.10 60.95 15.71
CA LYS A 6 17.18 59.83 15.98
C LYS A 6 15.77 60.05 15.43
N ILE A 7 15.33 61.31 15.31
CA ILE A 7 14.00 61.63 14.77
C ILE A 7 13.95 61.51 13.24
N ILE A 8 15.07 61.78 12.56
CA ILE A 8 15.16 61.66 11.09
C ILE A 8 15.22 60.18 10.65
N CYS A 9 15.88 59.29 11.41
CA CYS A 9 15.87 57.85 11.09
C CYS A 9 14.51 57.18 11.32
N ILE A 10 13.71 57.65 12.28
CA ILE A 10 12.36 57.11 12.53
C ILE A 10 11.36 57.62 11.48
N LEU A 11 11.50 58.87 11.01
CA LEU A 11 10.65 59.37 9.92
C LEU A 11 10.94 58.68 8.57
N CYS A 12 12.20 58.36 8.27
CA CYS A 12 12.55 57.60 7.05
C CYS A 12 12.10 56.13 7.12
N ALA A 13 12.10 55.52 8.30
CA ALA A 13 11.58 54.15 8.49
C ALA A 13 10.05 54.09 8.39
N LEU A 14 9.33 55.09 8.91
CA LEU A 14 7.86 55.16 8.75
C LEU A 14 7.41 55.48 7.32
N THR A 15 8.20 56.23 6.54
CA THR A 15 7.91 56.42 5.10
C THR A 15 8.26 55.21 4.24
N MET A 16 9.25 54.39 4.62
CA MET A 16 9.53 53.12 3.92
C MET A 16 8.52 52.02 4.27
N VAL A 17 7.98 52.00 5.49
CA VAL A 17 6.91 51.06 5.87
C VAL A 17 5.56 51.50 5.28
N ALA A 18 5.30 52.80 5.10
CA ALA A 18 4.09 53.27 4.41
C ALA A 18 4.13 53.07 2.88
N MET A 19 5.31 52.88 2.26
CA MET A 19 5.44 52.48 0.85
C MET A 19 5.41 50.95 0.65
N ALA A 20 5.58 50.16 1.72
CA ALA A 20 5.45 48.69 1.69
C ALA A 20 4.01 48.20 1.93
N PHE A 21 3.08 49.07 2.34
CA PHE A 21 1.66 48.75 2.52
C PHE A 21 0.73 49.43 1.50
N SER A 22 1.28 49.96 0.41
CA SER A 22 0.50 50.56 -0.69
C SER A 22 0.78 49.94 -2.06
N SER A 23 1.26 48.69 -2.08
CA SER A 23 1.48 47.91 -3.31
C SER A 23 1.15 46.42 -3.10
N CYS A 24 -0.02 46.16 -2.52
CA CYS A 24 -0.79 44.94 -2.80
C CYS A 24 -2.26 45.37 -2.95
N ASN A 25 -2.48 46.29 -3.89
CA ASN A 25 -3.72 46.26 -4.65
C ASN A 25 -3.34 45.47 -5.90
N THR A 26 -3.26 44.14 -5.79
CA THR A 26 -3.44 43.30 -6.97
C THR A 26 -4.82 43.64 -7.45
N GLN A 27 -4.90 44.56 -8.41
CA GLN A 27 -5.98 44.49 -9.37
C GLN A 27 -5.92 43.05 -9.86
N GLU A 28 -6.97 42.27 -9.58
CA GLU A 28 -7.29 41.12 -10.41
C GLU A 28 -7.28 41.70 -11.84
N GLU A 29 -6.19 41.50 -12.57
CA GLU A 29 -6.26 41.54 -14.03
C GLU A 29 -7.31 40.51 -14.36
N ASP A 30 -8.44 40.95 -14.93
CA ASP A 30 -9.49 40.07 -15.41
C ASP A 30 -8.81 38.97 -16.23
N ALA A 31 -8.69 37.77 -15.67
CA ALA A 31 -8.01 36.66 -16.32
C ALA A 31 -8.72 36.45 -17.68
N GLU A 32 -7.94 36.45 -18.77
CA GLU A 32 -8.52 36.27 -20.10
C GLU A 32 -9.40 35.00 -20.09
N PRO A 33 -10.67 35.09 -20.53
CA PRO A 33 -11.58 33.97 -20.47
C PRO A 33 -11.05 32.81 -21.32
N ILE A 34 -11.09 31.60 -20.77
CA ILE A 34 -10.75 30.41 -21.54
C ILE A 34 -11.87 30.14 -22.55
N VAL A 35 -11.46 29.78 -23.76
CA VAL A 35 -12.38 29.38 -24.83
C VAL A 35 -11.77 28.15 -25.50
N LEU A 36 -12.19 26.96 -25.07
CA LEU A 36 -11.83 25.73 -25.76
C LEU A 36 -12.82 25.50 -26.90
N SER A 37 -12.29 25.54 -28.12
CA SER A 37 -13.01 25.23 -29.33
C SER A 37 -12.18 24.24 -30.15
N ARG A 38 -12.77 23.73 -31.23
CA ARG A 38 -12.02 22.88 -32.17
C ARG A 38 -10.75 23.55 -32.69
N ASP A 39 -10.77 24.87 -32.86
CA ASP A 39 -9.69 25.65 -33.46
C ASP A 39 -8.57 25.98 -32.47
N THR A 40 -8.87 26.05 -31.16
CA THR A 40 -7.89 26.38 -30.11
C THR A 40 -7.35 25.14 -29.39
N LEU A 41 -8.06 24.01 -29.46
CA LEU A 41 -7.71 22.80 -28.70
C LEU A 41 -6.31 22.27 -29.05
N SER A 42 -5.84 22.42 -30.30
CA SER A 42 -4.51 21.96 -30.72
C SER A 42 -3.34 22.64 -30.01
N ASP A 43 -3.58 23.77 -29.35
CA ASP A 43 -2.55 24.50 -28.60
C ASP A 43 -2.34 23.92 -27.19
N TYR A 44 -3.26 23.06 -26.73
CA TYR A 44 -3.24 22.48 -25.39
C TYR A 44 -2.39 21.21 -25.33
N VAL A 45 -1.95 20.90 -24.11
CA VAL A 45 -1.34 19.62 -23.73
C VAL A 45 -2.01 19.17 -22.45
N ILE A 46 -2.22 17.86 -22.28
CA ILE A 46 -2.73 17.31 -21.03
C ILE A 46 -1.53 17.07 -20.09
N VAL A 47 -1.63 17.55 -18.86
CA VAL A 47 -0.57 17.46 -17.85
C VAL A 47 -1.16 16.88 -16.56
N TYR A 48 -0.54 15.84 -16.01
CA TYR A 48 -0.92 15.19 -14.75
C TYR A 48 0.30 15.10 -13.82
N GLY A 49 0.12 14.87 -12.52
CA GLY A 49 1.23 14.78 -11.56
C GLY A 49 2.16 13.59 -11.86
N GLU A 50 3.47 13.76 -11.68
CA GLU A 50 4.47 12.67 -11.82
C GLU A 50 4.12 11.42 -11.00
N ASP A 51 3.55 11.62 -9.80
CA ASP A 51 3.15 10.57 -8.86
C ASP A 51 1.73 9.99 -9.11
N ALA A 52 1.08 10.34 -10.23
CA ALA A 52 -0.27 9.83 -10.55
C ALA A 52 -0.30 8.29 -10.63
N GLY A 53 -1.32 7.68 -10.02
CA GLY A 53 -1.56 6.23 -10.09
C GLY A 53 -1.94 5.75 -11.50
N ASP A 54 -1.79 4.45 -11.73
CA ASP A 54 -2.01 3.84 -13.05
C ASP A 54 -3.47 4.00 -13.53
N GLU A 55 -4.45 3.88 -12.63
CA GLU A 55 -5.87 4.11 -12.96
C GLU A 55 -6.11 5.54 -13.46
N LEU A 56 -5.51 6.54 -12.81
CA LEU A 56 -5.61 7.92 -13.26
C LEU A 56 -4.92 8.11 -14.62
N LYS A 57 -3.75 7.50 -14.84
CA LYS A 57 -3.05 7.55 -16.14
C LYS A 57 -3.87 6.92 -17.27
N ASP A 58 -4.52 5.79 -17.02
CA ASP A 58 -5.43 5.15 -17.96
C ASP A 58 -6.63 6.07 -18.27
N LYS A 59 -7.21 6.68 -17.24
CA LYS A 59 -8.32 7.63 -17.37
C LYS A 59 -7.92 8.91 -18.13
N VAL A 60 -6.70 9.40 -17.97
CA VAL A 60 -6.13 10.47 -18.80
C VAL A 60 -6.05 10.04 -20.28
N GLY A 61 -5.67 8.79 -20.53
CA GLY A 61 -5.71 8.19 -21.87
C GLY A 61 -7.11 8.21 -22.48
N GLU A 62 -8.13 7.80 -21.71
CA GLU A 62 -9.54 7.84 -22.13
C GLU A 62 -10.01 9.27 -22.46
N LEU A 63 -9.65 10.27 -21.65
CA LEU A 63 -9.95 11.68 -21.94
C LEU A 63 -9.33 12.12 -23.28
N SER A 64 -8.06 11.76 -23.52
CA SER A 64 -7.39 12.08 -24.77
C SER A 64 -8.08 11.43 -25.98
N VAL A 65 -8.56 10.19 -25.84
CA VAL A 65 -9.32 9.48 -26.89
C VAL A 65 -10.67 10.18 -27.12
N ALA A 66 -11.40 10.53 -26.07
CA ALA A 66 -12.68 11.21 -26.17
C ALA A 66 -12.58 12.56 -26.90
N LEU A 67 -11.56 13.37 -26.60
CA LEU A 67 -11.30 14.63 -27.29
C LEU A 67 -10.97 14.42 -28.78
N LYS A 68 -10.17 13.39 -29.09
CA LYS A 68 -9.83 13.03 -30.48
C LYS A 68 -11.07 12.58 -31.26
N ASP A 69 -11.86 11.68 -30.69
CA ASP A 69 -13.03 11.14 -31.38
C ASP A 69 -14.08 12.22 -31.66
N LYS A 70 -14.23 13.18 -30.73
CA LYS A 70 -15.18 14.28 -30.88
C LYS A 70 -14.70 15.39 -31.82
N PHE A 71 -13.45 15.83 -31.70
CA PHE A 71 -12.98 17.05 -32.38
C PHE A 71 -11.94 16.79 -33.49
N GLY A 72 -11.40 15.57 -33.56
CA GLY A 72 -10.32 15.19 -34.47
C GLY A 72 -8.94 15.71 -34.07
N VAL A 73 -8.78 16.21 -32.83
CA VAL A 73 -7.53 16.78 -32.31
C VAL A 73 -6.88 15.77 -31.37
N VAL A 74 -5.62 15.43 -31.63
CA VAL A 74 -4.83 14.55 -30.75
C VAL A 74 -4.00 15.41 -29.82
N LEU A 75 -4.29 15.34 -28.52
CA LEU A 75 -3.47 15.98 -27.50
C LEU A 75 -2.40 15.02 -27.01
N THR A 76 -1.22 15.56 -26.72
CA THR A 76 -0.21 14.81 -25.96
C THR A 76 -0.55 14.87 -24.48
N ALA A 77 -0.44 13.75 -23.79
CA ALA A 77 -0.47 13.67 -22.34
C ALA A 77 0.96 13.46 -21.82
N LYS A 78 1.34 14.17 -20.75
CA LYS A 78 2.64 14.04 -20.09
C LYS A 78 2.51 14.29 -18.60
N ASP A 79 3.50 13.84 -17.83
CA ASP A 79 3.65 14.27 -16.45
C ASP A 79 3.92 15.78 -16.33
N ASP A 80 3.90 16.28 -15.10
CA ASP A 80 4.14 17.66 -14.76
C ASP A 80 5.62 17.97 -14.56
N PHE A 81 6.53 17.10 -14.99
CA PHE A 81 7.95 17.43 -15.01
C PHE A 81 8.20 18.63 -15.93
N PHE A 82 8.99 19.58 -15.45
CA PHE A 82 9.41 20.73 -16.26
C PHE A 82 10.88 21.03 -16.05
N LYS A 83 11.50 21.60 -17.09
CA LYS A 83 12.89 22.02 -17.04
C LYS A 83 13.09 23.34 -17.76
N GLU A 84 13.54 24.34 -17.00
CA GLU A 84 13.82 25.67 -17.55
C GLU A 84 14.88 25.59 -18.66
N GLY A 85 14.65 26.33 -19.75
CA GLY A 85 15.54 26.37 -20.91
C GLY A 85 15.48 25.14 -21.84
N VAL A 86 14.56 24.19 -21.61
CA VAL A 86 14.30 23.06 -22.50
C VAL A 86 12.87 23.17 -23.03
N ASP A 87 12.68 23.69 -24.25
CA ASP A 87 11.36 24.00 -24.83
C ASP A 87 10.36 22.82 -24.77
N ALA A 88 10.82 21.59 -24.98
CA ALA A 88 9.98 20.39 -24.90
C ALA A 88 9.42 20.13 -23.49
N LEU A 89 10.09 20.63 -22.46
CA LEU A 89 9.77 20.48 -21.04
C LEU A 89 9.40 21.83 -20.40
N ALA A 90 9.09 22.84 -21.22
CA ALA A 90 8.59 24.11 -20.72
C ALA A 90 7.13 23.98 -20.27
N ILE A 91 6.76 24.75 -19.25
CA ILE A 91 5.35 24.95 -18.86
C ILE A 91 4.70 25.79 -19.96
N LYS A 92 3.58 25.31 -20.51
CA LYS A 92 2.85 26.05 -21.55
C LYS A 92 1.83 27.00 -20.92
N GLU A 93 1.50 28.06 -21.66
CA GLU A 93 0.38 28.94 -21.27
C GLU A 93 -0.97 28.21 -21.31
N THR A 94 -1.14 27.30 -22.28
CA THR A 94 -2.35 26.50 -22.50
C THR A 94 -2.12 25.04 -22.13
N GLU A 95 -2.67 24.63 -20.99
CA GLU A 95 -2.60 23.25 -20.47
C GLU A 95 -3.97 22.81 -19.96
N ILE A 96 -4.29 21.52 -20.13
CA ILE A 96 -5.36 20.84 -19.42
C ILE A 96 -4.68 20.11 -18.26
N LEU A 97 -4.82 20.66 -17.06
CA LEU A 97 -4.22 20.14 -15.83
C LEU A 97 -5.16 19.10 -15.21
N ILE A 98 -4.65 17.92 -14.92
CA ILE A 98 -5.40 16.81 -14.35
C ILE A 98 -4.94 16.54 -12.92
N GLY A 99 -5.87 16.66 -11.98
CA GLY A 99 -5.63 16.40 -10.55
C GLY A 99 -4.64 17.38 -9.91
N VAL A 100 -3.91 16.88 -8.92
CA VAL A 100 -2.83 17.59 -8.24
C VAL A 100 -1.59 17.60 -9.14
N THR A 101 -1.16 18.79 -9.54
CA THR A 101 0.10 19.00 -10.25
C THR A 101 0.94 20.04 -9.51
N ASN A 102 2.21 20.17 -9.86
CA ASN A 102 3.09 21.20 -9.31
C ASN A 102 2.78 22.62 -9.87
N ARG A 103 1.71 22.81 -10.66
CA ARG A 103 1.24 24.09 -11.22
C ARG A 103 0.35 24.81 -10.21
N GLU A 104 0.51 26.14 -10.12
CA GLU A 104 -0.25 26.97 -9.18
C GLU A 104 -1.76 26.96 -9.48
N GLU A 105 -2.14 26.89 -10.76
CA GLU A 105 -3.55 26.86 -11.17
C GLU A 105 -4.28 25.62 -10.65
N SER A 106 -3.62 24.46 -10.74
CA SER A 106 -4.13 23.20 -10.23
C SER A 106 -4.17 23.24 -8.69
N LYS A 107 -3.07 23.65 -8.03
CA LYS A 107 -3.02 23.80 -6.56
C LYS A 107 -4.15 24.68 -6.04
N SER A 108 -4.33 25.87 -6.61
CA SER A 108 -5.35 26.82 -6.17
C SER A 108 -6.78 26.27 -6.31
N PHE A 109 -7.09 25.58 -7.41
CA PHE A 109 -8.41 24.96 -7.56
C PHE A 109 -8.58 23.80 -6.57
N ILE A 110 -7.60 22.89 -6.48
CA ILE A 110 -7.70 21.71 -5.62
C ILE A 110 -7.75 22.08 -4.12
N GLU A 111 -7.01 23.10 -3.68
CA GLU A 111 -7.07 23.61 -2.30
C GLU A 111 -8.46 24.14 -1.89
N SER A 112 -9.29 24.49 -2.88
CA SER A 112 -10.68 24.92 -2.64
C SER A 112 -11.66 23.76 -2.45
N LEU A 113 -11.25 22.53 -2.77
CA LEU A 113 -12.07 21.33 -2.75
C LEU A 113 -11.95 20.58 -1.41
N LYS A 114 -13.02 19.92 -1.00
CA LYS A 114 -13.01 18.91 0.07
C LYS A 114 -12.82 17.50 -0.51
N SER A 115 -12.68 16.51 0.37
CA SER A 115 -12.25 15.15 0.00
C SER A 115 -13.13 14.36 -0.96
N ARG A 116 -14.43 14.64 -1.01
CA ARG A 116 -15.42 14.09 -1.97
C ARG A 116 -15.88 15.12 -3.00
N ASP A 117 -15.25 16.29 -3.02
CA ASP A 117 -15.53 17.31 -4.02
C ASP A 117 -14.66 17.02 -5.24
N TYR A 118 -15.19 17.37 -6.40
CA TYR A 118 -14.48 17.24 -7.67
C TYR A 118 -15.05 18.23 -8.67
N GLY A 119 -14.32 18.48 -9.75
CA GLY A 119 -14.88 19.24 -10.86
C GLY A 119 -13.84 19.72 -11.83
N TRP A 120 -14.17 20.83 -12.49
CA TRP A 120 -13.28 21.46 -13.45
C TRP A 120 -13.47 22.97 -13.45
N LYS A 121 -12.37 23.68 -13.68
CA LYS A 121 -12.34 25.12 -13.59
C LYS A 121 -11.34 25.73 -14.55
N ALA A 122 -11.76 26.80 -15.21
CA ALA A 122 -10.88 27.70 -15.92
C ALA A 122 -10.06 28.53 -14.92
N VAL A 123 -8.74 28.39 -14.95
CA VAL A 123 -7.82 29.21 -14.16
C VAL A 123 -6.77 29.77 -15.10
N ASN A 124 -6.77 31.09 -15.30
CA ASN A 124 -6.01 31.75 -16.36
C ASN A 124 -6.34 31.13 -17.73
N LYS A 125 -5.32 30.77 -18.53
CA LYS A 125 -5.46 30.09 -19.83
C LYS A 125 -5.44 28.57 -19.74
N LYS A 126 -5.64 28.02 -18.54
CA LYS A 126 -5.60 26.58 -18.28
C LYS A 126 -6.97 26.07 -17.83
N LEU A 127 -7.27 24.83 -18.20
CA LEU A 127 -8.40 24.10 -17.66
C LEU A 127 -7.87 23.13 -16.62
N VAL A 128 -8.35 23.22 -15.38
CA VAL A 128 -8.09 22.21 -14.35
C VAL A 128 -9.27 21.25 -14.30
N ILE A 129 -9.02 19.95 -14.27
CA ILE A 129 -10.02 18.89 -14.04
C ILE A 129 -9.49 18.02 -12.91
N GLY A 130 -10.19 17.92 -11.79
CA GLY A 130 -9.73 17.05 -10.71
C GLY A 130 -10.46 17.14 -9.39
N GLY A 131 -9.94 16.37 -8.44
CA GLY A 131 -10.27 16.41 -7.00
C GLY A 131 -8.99 16.32 -6.17
N VAL A 132 -9.12 16.25 -4.85
CA VAL A 132 -7.95 16.28 -3.93
C VAL A 132 -7.07 15.02 -3.97
N ASN A 133 -7.55 13.95 -4.61
CA ASN A 133 -6.84 12.68 -4.78
C ASN A 133 -7.17 12.07 -6.16
N ASP A 134 -6.51 10.97 -6.50
CA ASP A 134 -6.68 10.29 -7.79
C ASP A 134 -8.12 9.80 -8.02
N GLU A 135 -8.78 9.24 -7.00
CA GLU A 135 -10.15 8.73 -7.09
C GLU A 135 -11.15 9.83 -7.49
N MET A 136 -11.09 10.97 -6.80
CA MET A 136 -11.96 12.11 -7.12
C MET A 136 -11.56 12.75 -8.46
N THR A 137 -10.30 12.65 -8.86
CA THR A 137 -9.83 13.13 -10.17
C THR A 137 -10.33 12.23 -11.31
N VAL A 138 -10.30 10.91 -11.13
CA VAL A 138 -10.90 9.94 -12.06
C VAL A 138 -12.38 10.22 -12.24
N THR A 139 -13.11 10.42 -11.13
CA THR A 139 -14.53 10.82 -11.14
C THR A 139 -14.75 12.14 -11.88
N ALA A 140 -13.88 13.14 -11.68
CA ALA A 140 -13.96 14.42 -12.39
C ALA A 140 -13.81 14.25 -13.90
N ILE A 141 -12.91 13.38 -14.36
CA ILE A 141 -12.69 13.12 -15.79
C ILE A 141 -13.92 12.43 -16.40
N ASP A 142 -14.45 11.39 -15.76
CA ASP A 142 -15.65 10.70 -16.24
C ASP A 142 -16.84 11.65 -16.37
N GLU A 143 -17.04 12.50 -15.36
CA GLU A 143 -18.10 13.51 -15.37
C GLU A 143 -17.86 14.63 -16.39
N PHE A 144 -16.60 15.03 -16.62
CA PHE A 144 -16.26 15.98 -17.67
C PHE A 144 -16.55 15.42 -19.07
N ILE A 145 -16.13 14.18 -19.33
CA ILE A 145 -16.41 13.48 -20.60
C ILE A 145 -17.94 13.38 -20.78
N SER A 146 -18.65 12.97 -19.74
CA SER A 146 -20.10 12.80 -19.77
C SER A 146 -20.85 14.11 -19.95
N LYS A 147 -20.52 15.19 -19.23
CA LYS A 147 -21.31 16.44 -19.25
C LYS A 147 -20.86 17.41 -20.35
N VAL A 148 -19.56 17.52 -20.58
CA VAL A 148 -18.97 18.50 -21.52
C VAL A 148 -18.77 17.85 -22.88
N LEU A 149 -18.21 16.63 -22.92
CA LEU A 149 -17.91 15.97 -24.19
C LEU A 149 -19.06 15.15 -24.78
N SER A 150 -20.18 14.90 -24.09
CA SER A 150 -21.35 14.28 -24.74
C SER A 150 -22.28 15.27 -25.45
N THR A 151 -22.21 16.56 -25.14
CA THR A 151 -23.13 17.57 -25.70
C THR A 151 -22.76 17.94 -27.14
N ASP A 152 -23.69 17.87 -28.09
CA ASP A 152 -23.44 18.29 -29.48
C ASP A 152 -23.17 19.80 -29.57
N VAL A 153 -21.93 20.18 -29.91
CA VAL A 153 -21.54 21.56 -30.17
C VAL A 153 -21.32 21.70 -31.67
N ALA A 154 -22.36 22.11 -32.39
CA ALA A 154 -22.34 22.15 -33.87
C ALA A 154 -21.37 23.22 -34.43
N GLU A 155 -21.23 24.35 -33.74
CA GLU A 155 -20.26 25.44 -34.01
C GLU A 155 -19.98 26.17 -32.68
N GLY A 156 -18.73 26.63 -32.46
CA GLY A 156 -18.34 27.44 -31.30
C GLY A 156 -17.46 26.74 -30.25
N ALA A 157 -17.35 27.36 -29.09
CA ALA A 157 -16.59 26.83 -27.95
C ALA A 157 -17.37 25.70 -27.27
N PHE A 158 -16.70 24.58 -26.98
CA PHE A 158 -17.29 23.49 -26.18
C PHE A 158 -17.07 23.69 -24.68
N TYR A 159 -16.17 24.62 -24.31
CA TYR A 159 -15.93 24.99 -22.92
C TYR A 159 -15.60 26.48 -22.81
N THR A 160 -16.14 27.12 -21.77
CA THR A 160 -15.84 28.49 -21.35
C THR A 160 -15.85 28.58 -19.82
N ASN A 161 -15.43 29.68 -19.22
CA ASN A 161 -15.52 29.88 -17.75
C ASN A 161 -16.96 29.71 -17.21
N ASP A 162 -18.00 29.99 -18.00
CA ASP A 162 -19.39 29.76 -17.61
C ASP A 162 -19.74 28.26 -17.48
N SER A 163 -18.85 27.39 -17.94
CA SER A 163 -18.93 25.92 -17.86
C SER A 163 -18.19 25.33 -16.66
N ASP A 164 -17.58 26.17 -15.81
CA ASP A 164 -16.95 25.74 -14.56
C ASP A 164 -17.95 24.96 -13.70
N TYR A 165 -17.45 23.88 -13.09
CA TYR A 165 -18.28 22.97 -12.32
C TYR A 165 -17.54 22.51 -11.08
N THR A 166 -18.27 22.41 -9.98
CA THR A 166 -17.80 21.76 -8.77
C THR A 166 -18.96 20.96 -8.20
N PHE A 167 -18.78 19.66 -8.10
CA PHE A 167 -19.59 18.81 -7.25
C PHE A 167 -19.12 18.99 -5.81
N VAL A 168 -20.06 19.21 -4.90
CA VAL A 168 -19.80 19.32 -3.47
C VAL A 168 -20.34 18.07 -2.79
N GLY A 169 -19.45 17.30 -2.18
CA GLY A 169 -19.80 16.10 -1.43
C GLY A 169 -20.51 16.40 -0.12
N GLU A 170 -21.17 15.38 0.43
CA GLU A 170 -21.77 15.45 1.75
C GLU A 170 -20.79 14.98 2.83
N TYR A 171 -20.75 15.73 3.94
CA TYR A 171 -19.92 15.45 5.10
C TYR A 171 -20.76 15.57 6.37
N GLN A 172 -20.44 14.74 7.36
CA GLN A 172 -21.20 14.73 8.62
C GLN A 172 -20.91 15.97 9.47
N LEU A 173 -19.71 16.52 9.36
CA LEU A 173 -19.28 17.72 10.06
C LEU A 173 -18.69 18.74 9.08
N GLU A 174 -18.82 20.03 9.39
CA GLU A 174 -18.16 21.09 8.61
C GLU A 174 -16.65 21.20 8.89
N THR A 175 -16.27 20.84 10.11
CA THR A 175 -14.89 20.85 10.60
C THR A 175 -14.75 19.91 11.80
N ILE A 176 -13.50 19.58 12.14
CA ILE A 176 -13.11 18.97 13.42
C ILE A 176 -12.23 19.98 14.15
N THR A 177 -12.33 20.02 15.47
CA THR A 177 -11.48 20.85 16.32
C THR A 177 -10.77 19.99 17.36
N VAL A 178 -9.50 20.28 17.61
CA VAL A 178 -8.68 19.56 18.59
C VAL A 178 -7.97 20.60 19.46
N GLY A 179 -8.16 20.52 20.78
CA GLY A 179 -7.58 21.52 21.70
C GLY A 179 -7.99 22.97 21.38
N GLY A 180 -9.16 23.18 20.77
CA GLY A 180 -9.65 24.49 20.33
C GLY A 180 -9.08 25.01 19.01
N LYS A 181 -8.27 24.21 18.29
CA LYS A 181 -7.72 24.53 16.96
C LYS A 181 -8.49 23.80 15.87
N ASP A 182 -8.59 24.39 14.68
CA ASP A 182 -9.22 23.71 13.54
C ASP A 182 -8.28 22.62 13.02
N ILE A 183 -8.83 21.44 12.70
CA ILE A 183 -8.05 20.31 12.21
C ILE A 183 -7.27 20.64 10.93
N LYS A 184 -7.75 21.60 10.12
CA LYS A 184 -7.06 22.06 8.90
C LYS A 184 -5.72 22.75 9.17
N GLU A 185 -5.47 23.17 10.41
CA GLU A 185 -4.18 23.76 10.81
C GLU A 185 -3.10 22.70 11.02
N PHE A 186 -3.47 21.41 11.00
CA PHE A 186 -2.56 20.30 11.22
C PHE A 186 -2.13 19.66 9.91
N THR A 187 -0.89 19.19 9.91
CA THR A 187 -0.34 18.24 8.93
C THR A 187 -0.16 16.89 9.61
N VAL A 188 -0.46 15.79 8.92
CA VAL A 188 -0.14 14.45 9.44
C VAL A 188 1.31 14.12 9.08
N ALA A 189 2.10 13.73 10.07
CA ALA A 189 3.51 13.46 9.92
C ALA A 189 3.81 11.99 10.29
N TYR A 190 4.78 11.37 9.63
CA TYR A 190 5.20 10.00 9.93
C TYR A 190 6.73 9.86 9.96
N ASN A 191 7.22 8.93 10.77
CA ASN A 191 8.62 8.52 10.76
C ASN A 191 8.87 7.50 9.64
N ASP A 192 9.68 7.86 8.63
CA ASP A 192 9.96 6.99 7.48
C ASP A 192 11.04 5.93 7.74
N ASP A 193 11.72 5.98 8.89
CA ASP A 193 12.63 4.92 9.34
C ASP A 193 11.86 3.66 9.81
N VAL A 194 10.55 3.77 10.05
CA VAL A 194 9.71 2.67 10.52
C VAL A 194 8.67 2.31 9.47
N TYR A 195 8.75 1.09 8.96
CA TYR A 195 7.83 0.60 7.93
C TYR A 195 6.36 0.70 8.39
N GLY A 196 5.50 1.15 7.48
CA GLY A 196 4.06 1.24 7.70
C GLY A 196 3.57 2.49 8.44
N MET A 197 4.46 3.34 8.97
CA MET A 197 4.02 4.59 9.62
C MET A 197 3.34 5.56 8.66
N GLN A 198 3.81 5.65 7.41
CA GLN A 198 3.13 6.41 6.36
C GLN A 198 1.69 5.93 6.16
N TYR A 199 1.50 4.61 6.11
CA TYR A 199 0.17 4.03 5.94
C TYR A 199 -0.75 4.39 7.11
N LEU A 200 -0.26 4.35 8.36
CA LEU A 200 -1.05 4.75 9.53
C LEU A 200 -1.37 6.25 9.53
N ALA A 201 -0.45 7.10 9.03
CA ALA A 201 -0.71 8.52 8.83
C ALA A 201 -1.78 8.79 7.76
N GLU A 202 -1.69 8.09 6.62
CA GLU A 202 -2.71 8.10 5.56
C GLU A 202 -4.08 7.64 6.09
N PHE A 203 -4.10 6.60 6.93
CA PHE A 203 -5.31 6.07 7.56
C PHE A 203 -6.02 7.11 8.45
N ILE A 204 -5.26 7.85 9.26
CA ILE A 204 -5.79 8.93 10.10
C ILE A 204 -6.30 10.08 9.23
N ARG A 205 -5.55 10.46 8.18
CA ARG A 205 -5.98 11.49 7.23
C ARG A 205 -7.31 11.12 6.57
N ASP A 206 -7.46 9.88 6.10
CA ASP A 206 -8.71 9.44 5.44
C ASP A 206 -9.90 9.50 6.39
N ALA A 207 -9.73 9.08 7.65
CA ALA A 207 -10.78 9.21 8.66
C ALA A 207 -11.23 10.67 8.87
N ILE A 208 -10.29 11.62 8.90
CA ILE A 208 -10.58 13.05 9.02
C ILE A 208 -11.31 13.55 7.77
N ALA A 209 -10.80 13.17 6.59
CA ALA A 209 -11.34 13.52 5.29
C ALA A 209 -12.78 13.03 5.13
N ASP A 210 -13.05 11.76 5.44
CA ASP A 210 -14.39 11.19 5.35
C ASP A 210 -15.39 11.87 6.28
N LYS A 211 -14.91 12.29 7.46
CA LYS A 211 -15.77 12.86 8.49
C LYS A 211 -16.16 14.31 8.21
N CYS A 212 -15.20 15.14 7.81
CA CYS A 212 -15.39 16.58 7.70
C CYS A 212 -14.94 17.21 6.37
N GLY A 213 -14.44 16.40 5.44
CA GLY A 213 -13.99 16.82 4.12
C GLY A 213 -12.59 17.43 4.08
N ARG A 214 -11.89 17.52 5.22
CA ARG A 214 -10.52 18.07 5.28
C ARG A 214 -9.51 17.00 4.88
N TYR A 215 -8.91 17.17 3.71
CA TYR A 215 -7.85 16.29 3.21
C TYR A 215 -6.49 16.87 3.62
N LEU A 216 -5.97 16.44 4.77
CA LEU A 216 -4.70 16.95 5.29
C LEU A 216 -3.51 16.41 4.48
N SER A 217 -2.43 17.19 4.43
CA SER A 217 -1.16 16.69 3.90
C SER A 217 -0.58 15.61 4.81
N VAL A 218 0.05 14.60 4.19
CA VAL A 218 0.84 13.57 4.86
C VAL A 218 2.29 13.73 4.42
N VAL A 219 3.21 13.95 5.36
CA VAL A 219 4.62 14.25 5.06
C VAL A 219 5.55 13.52 6.03
N LYS A 220 6.84 13.43 5.68
CA LYS A 220 7.85 12.92 6.61
C LYS A 220 7.99 13.84 7.81
N ALA A 221 8.30 13.26 8.97
CA ALA A 221 8.37 14.00 10.22
C ALA A 221 9.42 15.13 10.22
N ASP A 222 10.52 14.97 9.49
CA ASP A 222 11.58 15.98 9.33
C ASP A 222 11.23 17.11 8.34
N GLU A 223 10.25 16.88 7.46
CA GLU A 223 9.71 17.85 6.50
C GLU A 223 8.52 18.65 7.07
N ALA A 224 7.90 18.15 8.15
CA ALA A 224 6.69 18.72 8.72
C ALA A 224 6.91 20.13 9.31
N GLN A 225 5.94 21.01 9.09
CA GLN A 225 5.93 22.38 9.60
C GLN A 225 4.62 22.70 10.30
N GLY A 226 4.63 23.63 11.26
CA GLY A 226 3.43 24.03 11.98
C GLY A 226 2.97 22.99 12.99
N LEU A 227 1.65 22.79 13.10
CA LEU A 227 1.06 21.82 14.02
C LEU A 227 1.00 20.46 13.35
N THR A 228 1.38 19.42 14.08
CA THR A 228 1.44 18.06 13.52
C THR A 228 0.57 17.08 14.28
N ILE A 229 0.07 16.08 13.55
CA ILE A 229 -0.35 14.79 14.09
C ILE A 229 0.75 13.80 13.70
N THR A 230 1.68 13.53 14.61
CA THR A 230 2.86 12.71 14.33
C THR A 230 2.60 11.25 14.70
N VAL A 231 2.76 10.35 13.74
CA VAL A 231 2.64 8.90 13.88
C VAL A 231 4.03 8.29 13.99
N ASP A 232 4.37 7.75 15.16
CA ASP A 232 5.73 7.25 15.44
C ASP A 232 5.76 6.27 16.62
N ILE A 233 6.85 5.51 16.72
CA ILE A 233 7.21 4.76 17.92
C ILE A 233 7.59 5.75 19.03
N THR A 234 7.15 5.47 20.26
CA THR A 234 7.35 6.36 21.41
C THR A 234 7.91 5.58 22.60
N ASP A 235 8.73 6.24 23.41
CA ASP A 235 9.27 5.70 24.66
C ASP A 235 8.15 5.61 25.70
N THR A 236 7.44 4.48 25.67
CA THR A 236 6.27 4.16 26.49
C THR A 236 6.40 2.75 27.03
N ASP A 237 5.62 2.40 28.06
CA ASP A 237 5.60 1.04 28.59
C ASP A 237 5.20 0.04 27.49
N GLU A 238 5.74 -1.18 27.54
CA GLU A 238 5.35 -2.24 26.61
C GLU A 238 3.83 -2.43 26.56
N ASN A 239 3.31 -2.62 25.35
CA ASN A 239 1.88 -2.81 25.08
C ASN A 239 0.98 -1.67 25.56
N SER A 240 1.52 -0.44 25.63
CA SER A 240 0.74 0.74 25.96
C SER A 240 0.43 1.60 24.72
N LEU A 241 -0.77 2.17 24.73
CA LEU A 241 -1.25 3.12 23.73
C LEU A 241 -0.96 4.54 24.19
N LEU A 242 -0.54 5.41 23.27
CA LEU A 242 -0.33 6.82 23.54
C LEU A 242 -0.85 7.68 22.39
N CYS A 243 -1.96 8.38 22.61
CA CYS A 243 -2.30 9.55 21.82
C CYS A 243 -2.55 10.73 22.74
N GLU A 244 -1.81 11.82 22.55
CA GLU A 244 -1.97 13.01 23.37
C GLU A 244 -1.64 14.29 22.60
N MET A 245 -2.27 15.38 23.01
CA MET A 245 -1.85 16.73 22.60
C MET A 245 -0.79 17.24 23.57
N LEU A 246 0.38 17.56 23.02
CA LEU A 246 1.49 18.15 23.73
C LEU A 246 1.26 19.63 24.04
N SER A 247 2.03 20.17 24.99
CA SER A 247 1.92 21.58 25.40
C SER A 247 2.19 22.61 24.29
N ASN A 248 2.89 22.22 23.22
CA ASN A 248 3.11 23.05 22.03
C ASN A 248 1.95 22.99 21.02
N GLY A 249 0.94 22.15 21.27
CA GLY A 249 -0.23 21.96 20.42
C GLY A 249 -0.10 20.84 19.38
N ASN A 250 1.07 20.20 19.25
CA ASN A 250 1.23 19.02 18.40
C ASN A 250 0.54 17.81 19.05
N ILE A 251 0.18 16.83 18.23
CA ILE A 251 -0.44 15.59 18.65
C ILE A 251 0.54 14.46 18.33
N THR A 252 0.78 13.58 19.30
CA THR A 252 1.51 12.34 19.09
C THR A 252 0.51 11.20 19.02
N VAL A 253 0.66 10.32 18.03
CA VAL A 253 -0.05 9.04 17.90
C VAL A 253 1.02 7.96 17.90
N GLY A 254 1.18 7.25 19.02
CA GLY A 254 2.31 6.36 19.21
C GLY A 254 2.05 5.17 20.14
N GLY A 255 3.15 4.45 20.38
CA GLY A 255 3.26 3.31 21.28
C GLY A 255 4.66 2.70 21.20
N SER A 256 4.95 1.68 22.01
CA SER A 256 6.30 1.10 22.13
C SER A 256 6.73 0.21 20.96
N THR A 257 5.79 -0.22 20.10
CA THR A 257 5.99 -1.12 18.94
C THR A 257 5.07 -0.67 17.79
N SER A 258 5.31 -1.09 16.53
CA SER A 258 4.40 -0.72 15.42
C SER A 258 2.97 -1.16 15.66
N GLN A 259 2.76 -2.29 16.33
CA GLN A 259 1.44 -2.76 16.74
C GLN A 259 0.76 -1.80 17.72
N ALA A 260 1.50 -1.27 18.69
CA ALA A 260 0.98 -0.29 19.63
C ALA A 260 0.57 1.00 18.89
N VAL A 261 1.43 1.50 18.00
CA VAL A 261 1.12 2.67 17.15
C VAL A 261 -0.12 2.42 16.30
N TYR A 262 -0.22 1.24 15.70
CA TYR A 262 -1.39 0.82 14.95
C TYR A 262 -2.67 0.82 15.80
N LYS A 263 -2.66 0.19 16.97
CA LYS A 263 -3.83 0.15 17.87
C LYS A 263 -4.21 1.56 18.34
N THR A 264 -3.24 2.43 18.56
CA THR A 264 -3.48 3.85 18.87
C THR A 264 -4.12 4.58 17.68
N ALA A 265 -3.58 4.44 16.47
CA ALA A 265 -4.13 5.03 15.25
C ALA A 265 -5.56 4.54 14.98
N LEU A 266 -5.82 3.24 15.15
CA LEU A 266 -7.16 2.64 15.04
C LEU A 266 -8.12 3.21 16.08
N ALA A 267 -7.69 3.33 17.33
CA ALA A 267 -8.51 3.93 18.38
C ALA A 267 -8.83 5.41 18.06
N LEU A 268 -7.87 6.17 17.52
CA LEU A 268 -8.08 7.55 17.10
C LEU A 268 -9.06 7.65 15.92
N THR A 269 -8.86 6.84 14.87
CA THR A 269 -9.77 6.77 13.72
C THR A 269 -11.19 6.40 14.14
N ASN A 270 -11.36 5.40 15.02
CA ASN A 270 -12.68 5.03 15.54
C ASN A 270 -13.35 6.20 16.28
N ARG A 271 -12.59 7.00 17.03
CA ARG A 271 -13.13 8.22 17.67
C ARG A 271 -13.55 9.25 16.62
N ILE A 272 -12.73 9.50 15.61
CA ILE A 272 -13.04 10.43 14.51
C ILE A 272 -14.33 10.01 13.80
N THR A 273 -14.43 8.75 13.40
CA THR A 273 -15.60 8.19 12.72
C THR A 273 -16.85 8.29 13.59
N ALA A 274 -16.73 8.13 14.91
CA ALA A 274 -17.85 8.22 15.86
C ALA A 274 -18.27 9.65 16.25
N LEU A 275 -17.53 10.70 15.85
CA LEU A 275 -17.85 12.08 16.25
C LEU A 275 -19.26 12.50 15.80
N SER A 276 -20.09 12.99 16.71
CA SER A 276 -21.36 13.65 16.36
C SER A 276 -21.26 15.19 16.41
N GLU A 277 -20.19 15.70 17.03
CA GLU A 277 -19.92 17.12 17.22
C GLU A 277 -18.47 17.42 16.81
N PRO A 278 -18.11 18.68 16.49
CA PRO A 278 -16.78 19.01 15.96
C PRO A 278 -15.60 18.74 16.90
N ALA A 279 -15.80 18.68 18.23
CA ALA A 279 -14.69 18.56 19.17
C ALA A 279 -14.18 17.11 19.28
N LEU A 280 -12.92 16.88 18.89
CA LEU A 280 -12.22 15.61 19.02
C LEU A 280 -11.34 15.60 20.27
N ASP A 281 -11.59 14.61 21.15
CA ASP A 281 -10.65 14.23 22.21
C ASP A 281 -9.68 13.18 21.69
N VAL A 282 -8.42 13.58 21.54
CA VAL A 282 -7.33 12.72 21.08
C VAL A 282 -6.73 11.86 22.19
N SER A 283 -7.07 12.10 23.46
CA SER A 283 -6.42 11.46 24.61
C SER A 283 -6.69 9.96 24.65
N ILE A 284 -5.73 9.14 24.22
CA ILE A 284 -5.78 7.68 24.23
C ILE A 284 -4.63 7.17 25.07
N THR A 285 -4.97 6.45 26.14
CA THR A 285 -4.00 5.78 27.00
C THR A 285 -4.59 4.44 27.42
N GLY A 286 -3.74 3.45 27.65
CA GLY A 286 -4.16 2.16 28.18
C GLY A 286 -3.27 1.04 27.70
N ALA A 287 -3.50 -0.16 28.23
CA ALA A 287 -2.87 -1.36 27.72
C ALA A 287 -3.73 -1.97 26.59
N PHE A 288 -3.08 -2.63 25.64
CA PHE A 288 -3.76 -3.47 24.66
C PHE A 288 -3.30 -4.92 24.77
N VAL A 289 -4.06 -5.83 24.16
CA VAL A 289 -3.67 -7.23 24.03
C VAL A 289 -2.90 -7.39 22.75
N ASP A 290 -1.68 -7.91 22.86
CA ASP A 290 -0.88 -8.30 21.71
C ASP A 290 -1.62 -9.39 20.90
N GLU A 291 -1.94 -9.04 19.65
CA GLU A 291 -2.59 -9.86 18.64
C GLU A 291 -1.64 -10.17 17.47
N GLU A 292 -0.34 -10.12 17.72
CA GLU A 292 0.68 -10.46 16.74
C GLU A 292 0.59 -11.94 16.36
N LEU A 293 0.73 -12.21 15.07
CA LEU A 293 0.78 -13.54 14.50
C LEU A 293 2.22 -13.90 14.20
N THR A 294 2.61 -15.12 14.55
CA THR A 294 3.87 -15.72 14.09
C THR A 294 3.61 -16.59 12.87
N VAL A 295 4.30 -16.31 11.76
CA VAL A 295 4.31 -17.14 10.55
C VAL A 295 5.68 -17.79 10.42
N LEU A 296 5.69 -19.11 10.20
CA LEU A 296 6.92 -19.85 9.94
C LEU A 296 6.85 -20.52 8.58
N ASN A 297 7.87 -20.29 7.74
CA ASN A 297 8.05 -20.94 6.46
C ASN A 297 9.28 -21.85 6.50
N TRP A 298 9.16 -23.10 6.04
CA TRP A 298 10.28 -24.03 6.03
C TRP A 298 10.16 -25.15 4.98
N ASN A 299 11.13 -25.24 4.08
CA ASN A 299 11.35 -26.46 3.30
C ASN A 299 11.99 -27.53 4.20
N VAL A 300 11.30 -28.66 4.41
CA VAL A 300 11.69 -29.68 5.40
C VAL A 300 12.36 -30.92 4.80
N GLN A 301 12.53 -30.97 3.47
CA GLN A 301 13.16 -32.10 2.77
C GLN A 301 12.61 -33.47 3.21
N GLY A 302 11.29 -33.61 3.35
CA GLY A 302 10.63 -34.77 3.92
C GLY A 302 10.71 -36.01 3.04
N GLN A 303 11.67 -36.91 3.30
CA GLN A 303 11.76 -38.25 2.70
C GLN A 303 11.47 -39.34 3.74
N ASP A 304 10.41 -40.12 3.49
CA ASP A 304 10.04 -41.35 4.19
C ASP A 304 9.53 -41.24 5.63
N GLY A 305 8.21 -41.36 5.81
CA GLY A 305 7.57 -42.21 6.84
C GLY A 305 7.92 -41.94 8.31
N ASN A 306 9.11 -42.37 8.73
CA ASN A 306 9.62 -42.30 10.10
C ASN A 306 10.75 -41.27 10.28
N LYS A 307 11.13 -40.57 9.21
CA LYS A 307 12.15 -39.52 9.21
C LYS A 307 11.60 -38.32 8.46
N ILE A 308 11.74 -37.15 9.06
CA ILE A 308 11.60 -35.88 8.34
C ILE A 308 13.05 -35.44 8.10
N GLY A 309 13.46 -35.18 6.85
CA GLY A 309 14.85 -34.80 6.52
C GLY A 309 15.95 -35.82 6.91
N GLY A 310 15.62 -37.10 7.09
CA GLY A 310 16.62 -38.09 7.50
C GLY A 310 16.95 -38.13 9.02
N VAL A 311 16.35 -37.23 9.82
CA VAL A 311 16.57 -37.04 11.28
C VAL A 311 15.30 -37.40 12.09
N THR A 312 15.41 -37.59 13.41
CA THR A 312 14.27 -37.81 14.31
C THR A 312 13.40 -36.54 14.39
N ALA A 313 12.07 -36.70 14.46
CA ALA A 313 11.10 -35.60 14.52
C ALA A 313 11.36 -34.58 15.65
N ASP A 314 12.06 -35.01 16.70
CA ASP A 314 12.43 -34.23 17.88
C ASP A 314 13.17 -32.91 17.57
N ARG A 315 13.88 -32.80 16.43
CA ARG A 315 14.57 -31.54 16.05
C ARG A 315 13.65 -30.52 15.38
N TYR A 316 12.70 -31.00 14.58
CA TYR A 316 11.64 -30.15 14.06
C TYR A 316 10.75 -29.67 15.21
N GLU A 317 10.48 -30.55 16.18
CA GLU A 317 9.77 -30.22 17.42
C GLU A 317 10.44 -29.07 18.18
N ALA A 318 11.77 -29.03 18.30
CA ALA A 318 12.46 -27.95 19.01
C ALA A 318 12.16 -26.57 18.40
N VAL A 319 12.27 -26.42 17.08
CA VAL A 319 11.96 -25.18 16.36
C VAL A 319 10.49 -24.79 16.56
N PHE A 320 9.57 -25.74 16.41
CA PHE A 320 8.14 -25.45 16.54
C PHE A 320 7.72 -25.15 17.98
N VAL A 321 8.32 -25.80 18.98
CA VAL A 321 8.10 -25.53 20.41
C VAL A 321 8.67 -24.17 20.80
N GLU A 322 9.78 -23.75 20.18
CA GLU A 322 10.39 -22.44 20.39
C GLU A 322 9.51 -21.31 19.83
N TYR A 323 9.14 -21.39 18.55
CA TYR A 323 8.44 -20.28 17.87
C TYR A 323 6.92 -20.35 17.95
N LYS A 324 6.34 -21.53 18.13
CA LYS A 324 4.88 -21.77 18.23
C LYS A 324 4.06 -20.99 17.21
N PRO A 325 4.35 -21.14 15.89
CA PRO A 325 3.75 -20.32 14.85
C PRO A 325 2.24 -20.42 14.84
N ASP A 326 1.55 -19.33 14.51
CA ASP A 326 0.10 -19.34 14.27
C ASP A 326 -0.24 -19.93 12.91
N ILE A 327 0.64 -19.72 11.91
CA ILE A 327 0.57 -20.28 10.57
C ILE A 327 1.92 -20.89 10.22
N LEU A 328 1.91 -22.16 9.80
CA LEU A 328 3.10 -22.91 9.39
C LEU A 328 2.98 -23.33 7.93
N LEU A 329 3.95 -22.93 7.11
CA LEU A 329 4.03 -23.20 5.68
C LEU A 329 5.21 -24.14 5.42
N LEU A 330 4.94 -25.36 4.97
CA LEU A 330 5.97 -26.37 4.71
C LEU A 330 6.07 -26.74 3.25
N GLN A 331 7.29 -26.87 2.74
CA GLN A 331 7.59 -27.41 1.41
C GLN A 331 8.32 -28.75 1.53
N GLU A 332 8.21 -29.57 0.48
CA GLU A 332 8.77 -30.94 0.43
C GLU A 332 8.31 -31.83 1.58
N ALA A 333 7.13 -31.55 2.14
CA ALA A 333 6.55 -32.33 3.22
C ALA A 333 5.56 -33.35 2.64
N ASP A 334 5.90 -34.64 2.60
CA ASP A 334 4.95 -35.67 2.17
C ASP A 334 3.67 -35.63 3.02
N LEU A 335 2.54 -35.26 2.43
CA LEU A 335 1.28 -35.14 3.13
C LEU A 335 0.84 -36.46 3.77
N LYS A 336 1.19 -37.62 3.20
CA LYS A 336 0.78 -38.92 3.75
C LYS A 336 1.58 -39.36 4.97
N SER A 337 2.84 -38.93 5.09
CA SER A 337 3.72 -39.36 6.18
C SER A 337 4.15 -38.22 7.09
N VAL A 338 4.71 -37.15 6.54
CA VAL A 338 5.09 -35.94 7.28
C VAL A 338 3.84 -35.25 7.84
N GLY A 339 2.76 -35.21 7.06
CA GLY A 339 1.47 -34.61 7.42
C GLY A 339 0.99 -34.97 8.84
N PRO A 340 0.63 -36.25 9.10
CA PRO A 340 0.17 -36.72 10.41
C PRO A 340 1.25 -36.67 11.49
N ARG A 341 2.51 -37.00 11.14
CA ARG A 341 3.62 -36.98 12.10
C ARG A 341 3.86 -35.58 12.65
N MET A 342 3.70 -34.56 11.81
CA MET A 342 3.83 -33.17 12.24
C MET A 342 2.73 -32.77 13.22
N LEU A 343 1.50 -33.29 13.06
CA LEU A 343 0.43 -33.06 14.05
C LEU A 343 0.75 -33.72 15.41
N GLU A 344 1.46 -34.86 15.42
CA GLU A 344 1.94 -35.45 16.67
C GLU A 344 2.98 -34.56 17.37
N VAL A 345 3.83 -33.89 16.59
CA VAL A 345 4.86 -32.95 17.08
C VAL A 345 4.24 -31.64 17.57
N LEU A 346 3.39 -31.03 16.75
CA LEU A 346 2.72 -29.76 17.06
C LEU A 346 1.67 -29.92 18.18
N GLY A 347 1.16 -31.13 18.34
CA GLY A 347 0.17 -31.47 19.38
C GLY A 347 -1.23 -30.97 19.06
N SER A 348 -2.13 -31.14 20.03
CA SER A 348 -3.56 -30.88 19.86
C SER A 348 -3.94 -29.40 19.68
N GLU A 349 -3.00 -28.48 19.79
CA GLU A 349 -3.22 -27.04 19.59
C GLU A 349 -3.30 -26.67 18.10
N TYR A 350 -2.79 -27.54 17.23
CA TYR A 350 -2.72 -27.33 15.79
C TYR A 350 -3.71 -28.19 15.01
N GLU A 351 -3.98 -27.77 13.79
CA GLU A 351 -4.74 -28.52 12.81
C GLU A 351 -4.18 -28.27 11.40
N LEU A 352 -4.39 -29.25 10.54
CA LEU A 352 -3.98 -29.22 9.15
C LEU A 352 -5.05 -28.46 8.34
N ALA A 353 -4.68 -27.37 7.67
CA ALA A 353 -5.57 -26.70 6.72
C ALA A 353 -5.59 -27.40 5.36
N THR A 354 -4.45 -27.95 4.94
CA THR A 354 -4.30 -28.61 3.64
C THR A 354 -5.20 -29.84 3.51
N THR A 355 -5.87 -29.95 2.36
CA THR A 355 -6.79 -31.05 2.11
C THR A 355 -6.04 -32.32 1.68
N PHE A 356 -6.34 -33.45 2.32
CA PHE A 356 -5.79 -34.76 1.94
C PHE A 356 -6.30 -35.25 0.58
N ARG A 357 -5.37 -35.69 -0.28
CA ARG A 357 -5.67 -36.28 -1.60
C ARG A 357 -5.32 -37.76 -1.62
N GLU A 358 -6.27 -38.60 -1.26
CA GLU A 358 -6.08 -40.05 -1.29
C GLU A 358 -6.06 -40.62 -2.71
N ASP A 359 -6.70 -39.92 -3.66
CA ASP A 359 -6.98 -40.37 -5.02
C ASP A 359 -5.81 -40.17 -6.00
N ILE A 360 -4.84 -39.33 -5.66
CA ILE A 360 -3.71 -38.99 -6.56
C ILE A 360 -2.38 -39.24 -5.85
N SER A 361 -1.50 -39.98 -6.54
CA SER A 361 -0.13 -40.22 -6.08
C SER A 361 0.75 -39.05 -6.51
N ILE A 362 1.15 -38.23 -5.55
CA ILE A 362 2.01 -37.05 -5.76
C ILE A 362 3.37 -37.31 -5.10
N PRO A 363 4.51 -37.00 -5.74
CA PRO A 363 5.81 -37.08 -5.08
C PRO A 363 5.93 -36.12 -3.88
N HIS A 364 6.69 -36.49 -2.84
CA HIS A 364 6.87 -35.65 -1.64
C HIS A 364 7.42 -34.25 -1.95
N THR A 365 8.33 -34.13 -2.94
CA THR A 365 8.96 -32.87 -3.40
C THR A 365 7.99 -31.84 -4.01
N VAL A 366 6.72 -32.21 -4.10
CA VAL A 366 5.66 -31.42 -4.74
C VAL A 366 4.63 -30.95 -3.72
N HIS A 367 4.59 -31.52 -2.52
CA HIS A 367 3.60 -31.15 -1.52
C HIS A 367 4.00 -29.86 -0.81
N ASN A 368 3.02 -28.98 -0.70
CA ASN A 368 3.02 -27.80 0.15
C ASN A 368 1.95 -27.99 1.22
N ILE A 369 2.30 -27.80 2.48
CA ILE A 369 1.39 -28.05 3.61
C ILE A 369 1.24 -26.78 4.44
N VAL A 370 0.00 -26.49 4.83
CA VAL A 370 -0.37 -25.43 5.75
C VAL A 370 -0.94 -26.03 7.04
N TYR A 371 -0.35 -25.66 8.17
CA TYR A 371 -0.95 -25.86 9.49
C TYR A 371 -1.30 -24.52 10.11
N TYR A 372 -2.27 -24.54 11.03
CA TYR A 372 -2.64 -23.38 11.81
C TYR A 372 -2.86 -23.73 13.28
N LYS A 373 -2.67 -22.74 14.15
CA LYS A 373 -2.95 -22.84 15.57
C LYS A 373 -4.40 -22.48 15.86
N LYS A 374 -5.17 -23.43 16.39
CA LYS A 374 -6.63 -23.29 16.58
C LYS A 374 -7.04 -22.20 17.57
N ALA A 375 -6.13 -21.81 18.46
CA ALA A 375 -6.40 -20.79 19.45
C ALA A 375 -6.45 -19.37 18.84
N THR A 376 -5.76 -19.14 17.74
CA THR A 376 -5.59 -17.82 17.12
C THR A 376 -6.18 -17.75 15.71
N ILE A 377 -6.25 -18.89 15.01
CA ILE A 377 -6.68 -18.97 13.62
C ILE A 377 -7.87 -19.93 13.47
N LYS A 378 -8.84 -19.51 12.67
CA LYS A 378 -9.92 -20.33 12.16
C LYS A 378 -9.66 -20.64 10.68
N HIS A 379 -9.82 -21.89 10.28
CA HIS A 379 -9.79 -22.33 8.88
C HIS A 379 -11.18 -22.30 8.27
N ASN A 380 -11.28 -21.80 7.03
CA ASN A 380 -12.53 -21.75 6.27
C ASN A 380 -12.55 -22.82 5.17
N GLN A 381 -11.64 -22.71 4.20
CA GLN A 381 -11.52 -23.65 3.10
C GLN A 381 -10.09 -23.62 2.55
N SER A 382 -9.65 -24.75 2.01
CA SER A 382 -8.39 -24.83 1.28
C SER A 382 -8.59 -25.41 -0.11
N THR A 383 -7.72 -25.01 -1.02
CA THR A 383 -7.64 -25.51 -2.39
C THR A 383 -6.19 -25.48 -2.83
N TYR A 384 -5.90 -26.06 -3.98
CA TYR A 384 -4.58 -25.98 -4.59
C TYR A 384 -4.74 -25.99 -6.11
N PHE A 385 -3.68 -25.62 -6.81
CA PHE A 385 -3.61 -25.71 -8.27
C PHE A 385 -2.21 -26.07 -8.71
N TRP A 386 -2.13 -26.75 -9.87
CA TRP A 386 -0.89 -27.15 -10.50
C TRP A 386 -0.29 -26.01 -11.31
N HIS A 387 1.03 -25.86 -11.27
CA HIS A 387 1.76 -24.86 -12.04
C HIS A 387 1.82 -25.26 -13.52
N SER A 388 0.79 -24.89 -14.27
CA SER A 388 0.58 -25.31 -15.65
C SER A 388 -0.45 -24.45 -16.38
N GLU A 389 -0.61 -24.68 -17.69
CA GLU A 389 -1.72 -24.14 -18.49
C GLU A 389 -3.07 -24.79 -18.14
N THR A 390 -3.07 -25.92 -17.42
CA THR A 390 -4.28 -26.66 -17.01
C THR A 390 -4.29 -26.87 -15.49
N PRO A 391 -4.33 -25.78 -14.70
CA PRO A 391 -4.09 -25.77 -13.25
C PRO A 391 -4.97 -26.70 -12.40
N ASP A 392 -6.14 -27.09 -12.90
CA ASP A 392 -7.11 -27.90 -12.15
C ASP A 392 -6.86 -29.42 -12.29
N VAL A 393 -5.96 -29.83 -13.18
CA VAL A 393 -5.58 -31.24 -13.40
C VAL A 393 -4.07 -31.43 -13.27
N LEU A 394 -3.62 -32.61 -12.83
CA LEU A 394 -2.19 -32.88 -12.65
C LEU A 394 -1.44 -32.72 -13.98
N SER A 395 -0.65 -31.66 -14.06
CA SER A 395 0.16 -31.29 -15.22
C SER A 395 1.27 -30.31 -14.80
N GLN A 396 2.09 -29.87 -15.76
CA GLN A 396 3.17 -28.90 -15.55
C GLN A 396 3.27 -27.98 -16.77
N PHE A 397 3.86 -26.79 -16.61
CA PHE A 397 4.22 -25.95 -17.74
C PHE A 397 5.18 -26.66 -18.72
N GLU A 398 5.08 -26.31 -19.99
CA GLU A 398 6.06 -26.71 -21.01
C GLU A 398 7.46 -26.20 -20.62
N GLY A 399 8.46 -27.08 -20.65
CA GLY A 399 9.82 -26.80 -20.17
C GLY A 399 10.00 -26.89 -18.65
N GLY A 400 8.94 -27.17 -17.88
CA GLY A 400 9.01 -27.39 -16.44
C GLY A 400 9.85 -28.62 -16.07
N GLY A 401 10.81 -28.45 -15.17
CA GLY A 401 11.66 -29.53 -14.68
C GLY A 401 10.93 -30.52 -13.77
N TYR A 402 9.91 -30.01 -13.06
CA TYR A 402 9.12 -30.72 -12.07
C TYR A 402 7.67 -30.25 -12.10
N VAL A 403 6.77 -31.17 -11.78
CA VAL A 403 5.39 -30.82 -11.41
C VAL A 403 5.45 -30.09 -10.08
N LYS A 404 4.83 -28.91 -10.00
CA LYS A 404 4.70 -28.09 -8.79
C LYS A 404 3.25 -27.70 -8.59
N LEU A 405 2.86 -27.45 -7.36
CA LEU A 405 1.55 -26.90 -6.99
C LEU A 405 1.73 -25.76 -6.00
N THR A 406 0.68 -24.96 -5.86
CA THR A 406 0.54 -23.99 -4.77
C THR A 406 -0.68 -24.34 -3.95
N GLU A 407 -0.54 -24.33 -2.62
CA GLU A 407 -1.62 -24.55 -1.66
C GLU A 407 -2.16 -23.21 -1.19
N PHE A 408 -3.48 -23.02 -1.28
CA PHE A 408 -4.22 -21.85 -0.79
C PHE A 408 -5.08 -22.27 0.38
N SER A 409 -4.92 -21.61 1.52
CA SER A 409 -5.77 -21.79 2.69
C SER A 409 -6.41 -20.46 3.08
N SER A 410 -7.74 -20.38 2.97
CA SER A 410 -8.53 -19.27 3.51
C SER A 410 -8.68 -19.46 5.02
N LEU A 411 -8.11 -18.52 5.75
CA LEU A 411 -8.01 -18.48 7.20
C LEU A 411 -8.65 -17.17 7.73
N GLU A 412 -8.85 -17.11 9.03
CA GLU A 412 -9.38 -15.93 9.73
C GLU A 412 -8.72 -15.81 11.10
N GLN A 413 -8.16 -14.63 11.41
CA GLN A 413 -7.66 -14.36 12.76
C GLN A 413 -8.85 -14.21 13.71
N ILE A 414 -8.89 -15.00 14.78
CA ILE A 414 -10.03 -15.07 15.69
C ILE A 414 -10.24 -13.76 16.45
N SER A 415 -9.17 -13.09 16.88
CA SER A 415 -9.25 -11.86 17.68
C SER A 415 -9.86 -10.69 16.93
N SER A 416 -9.51 -10.54 15.65
CA SER A 416 -9.92 -9.41 14.81
C SER A 416 -11.03 -9.73 13.82
N GLY A 417 -11.25 -11.02 13.52
CA GLY A 417 -12.12 -11.47 12.43
C GLY A 417 -11.53 -11.26 11.03
N LYS A 418 -10.27 -10.79 10.93
CA LYS A 418 -9.66 -10.46 9.63
C LYS A 418 -9.33 -11.71 8.83
N LYS A 419 -9.69 -11.68 7.54
CA LYS A 419 -9.41 -12.75 6.58
C LYS A 419 -7.93 -12.77 6.19
N ILE A 420 -7.41 -14.00 6.08
CA ILE A 420 -6.04 -14.27 5.65
C ILE A 420 -6.12 -15.29 4.51
N LEU A 421 -5.43 -15.05 3.41
CA LEU A 421 -5.12 -16.07 2.41
C LEU A 421 -3.67 -16.53 2.63
N ALA A 422 -3.49 -17.69 3.24
CA ALA A 422 -2.18 -18.32 3.35
C ALA A 422 -1.85 -19.05 2.05
N VAL A 423 -0.77 -18.64 1.39
CA VAL A 423 -0.31 -19.16 0.11
C VAL A 423 1.04 -19.84 0.31
N CYS A 424 1.07 -21.17 0.25
CA CYS A 424 2.30 -21.95 0.38
C CYS A 424 2.82 -22.34 -1.01
N VAL A 425 4.00 -21.83 -1.36
CA VAL A 425 4.60 -22.00 -2.70
C VAL A 425 5.84 -22.89 -2.67
N HIS A 426 6.09 -23.59 -3.77
CA HIS A 426 7.40 -24.17 -4.07
C HIS A 426 7.62 -24.08 -5.58
N LEU A 427 8.44 -23.15 -6.02
CA LEU A 427 8.65 -22.88 -7.45
C LEU A 427 9.65 -23.86 -8.08
N ASN A 428 9.69 -23.92 -9.41
CA ASN A 428 10.65 -24.78 -10.11
C ASN A 428 12.10 -24.26 -9.99
N LEU A 429 13.04 -25.16 -9.64
CA LEU A 429 14.47 -24.86 -9.59
C LEU A 429 15.08 -24.63 -10.99
N LEU A 430 14.78 -25.53 -11.94
CA LEU A 430 15.34 -25.52 -13.30
C LEU A 430 14.25 -25.79 -14.33
N ALA A 431 14.42 -25.23 -15.53
CA ALA A 431 13.80 -25.78 -16.73
C ALA A 431 14.58 -27.05 -17.13
N LYS A 432 13.90 -28.19 -17.33
CA LYS A 432 14.56 -29.37 -17.94
C LYS A 432 14.40 -29.28 -19.45
N ASP A 433 15.52 -29.32 -20.17
CA ASP A 433 15.59 -29.51 -21.62
C ASP A 433 14.61 -28.65 -22.45
N ALA A 434 14.59 -27.34 -22.22
CA ALA A 434 13.88 -26.42 -23.10
C ALA A 434 14.90 -25.52 -23.80
N GLU A 435 15.07 -25.69 -25.11
CA GLU A 435 15.78 -24.72 -25.96
C GLU A 435 15.15 -23.31 -25.90
N ASN A 436 13.98 -23.15 -25.23
CA ASN A 436 13.09 -22.00 -25.35
C ASN A 436 12.69 -21.29 -24.03
N ILE A 437 13.04 -21.78 -22.83
CA ILE A 437 12.71 -21.08 -21.57
C ILE A 437 13.78 -21.27 -20.48
N THR A 438 14.14 -20.17 -19.80
CA THR A 438 15.04 -20.19 -18.64
C THR A 438 14.29 -20.47 -17.33
N GLY A 439 15.01 -20.88 -16.27
CA GLY A 439 14.40 -21.08 -14.94
C GLY A 439 13.67 -19.83 -14.43
N ALA A 440 14.27 -18.64 -14.62
CA ALA A 440 13.65 -17.37 -14.22
C ALA A 440 12.36 -17.06 -14.97
N GLN A 441 12.33 -17.30 -16.27
CA GLN A 441 11.11 -17.11 -17.07
C GLN A 441 10.01 -18.11 -16.66
N LEU A 442 10.37 -19.36 -16.36
CA LEU A 442 9.42 -20.35 -15.85
C LEU A 442 8.84 -19.91 -14.51
N ARG A 443 9.67 -19.54 -13.54
CA ARG A 443 9.22 -19.06 -12.23
C ARG A 443 8.38 -17.78 -12.32
N THR A 444 8.72 -16.85 -13.20
CA THR A 444 7.87 -15.67 -13.46
C THR A 444 6.49 -16.09 -14.02
N LYS A 445 6.41 -17.12 -14.89
CA LYS A 445 5.11 -17.67 -15.31
C LYS A 445 4.34 -18.29 -14.14
N GLU A 446 5.02 -19.03 -13.26
CA GLU A 446 4.41 -19.61 -12.06
C GLU A 446 3.84 -18.51 -11.13
N ILE A 447 4.62 -17.45 -10.86
CA ILE A 447 4.16 -16.30 -10.07
C ILE A 447 2.98 -15.60 -10.71
N ASN A 448 2.98 -15.38 -12.03
CA ASN A 448 1.84 -14.76 -12.70
C ASN A 448 0.56 -15.58 -12.55
N LEU A 449 0.64 -16.91 -12.66
CA LEU A 449 -0.50 -17.80 -12.40
C LEU A 449 -0.96 -17.71 -10.92
N ILE A 450 -0.02 -17.68 -9.97
CA ILE A 450 -0.34 -17.53 -8.55
C ILE A 450 -1.05 -16.19 -8.30
N LEU A 451 -0.52 -15.09 -8.84
CA LEU A 451 -1.12 -13.75 -8.73
C LEU A 451 -2.51 -13.68 -9.37
N GLU A 452 -2.73 -14.32 -10.53
CA GLU A 452 -4.05 -14.44 -11.13
C GLU A 452 -5.06 -15.10 -10.17
N ARG A 453 -4.66 -16.22 -9.54
CA ARG A 453 -5.50 -16.93 -8.58
C ARG A 453 -5.70 -16.16 -7.28
N VAL A 454 -4.69 -15.45 -6.79
CA VAL A 454 -4.84 -14.55 -5.63
C VAL A 454 -5.79 -13.40 -5.96
N ASN A 455 -5.64 -12.75 -7.11
CA ASN A 455 -6.51 -11.64 -7.51
C ASN A 455 -7.96 -12.09 -7.68
N ALA A 456 -8.19 -13.32 -8.18
CA ALA A 456 -9.53 -13.90 -8.21
C ALA A 456 -10.12 -14.08 -6.79
N TYR A 457 -9.30 -14.48 -5.81
CA TYR A 457 -9.74 -14.55 -4.40
C TYR A 457 -10.01 -13.15 -3.82
N LEU A 458 -9.12 -12.19 -4.08
CA LEU A 458 -9.26 -10.81 -3.62
C LEU A 458 -10.43 -10.08 -4.30
N ALA A 459 -10.91 -10.53 -5.45
CA ALA A 459 -12.14 -9.98 -6.03
C ALA A 459 -13.37 -10.25 -5.15
N ASP A 460 -13.40 -11.39 -4.46
CA ASP A 460 -14.46 -11.77 -3.51
C ASP A 460 -14.17 -11.29 -2.08
N GLU A 461 -12.88 -11.25 -1.70
CA GLU A 461 -12.40 -10.88 -0.36
C GLU A 461 -11.34 -9.77 -0.46
N PRO A 462 -11.70 -8.54 -0.89
CA PRO A 462 -10.78 -7.46 -1.28
C PRO A 462 -9.86 -6.96 -0.17
N THR A 463 -10.15 -7.37 1.04
CA THR A 463 -9.55 -6.87 2.26
C THR A 463 -8.76 -7.94 3.00
N ALA A 464 -8.76 -9.16 2.47
CA ALA A 464 -7.95 -10.23 3.00
C ALA A 464 -6.46 -9.89 2.92
N THR A 465 -5.73 -10.27 3.96
CA THR A 465 -4.27 -10.24 3.92
C THR A 465 -3.76 -11.51 3.27
N VAL A 466 -2.96 -11.35 2.23
CA VAL A 466 -2.28 -12.46 1.58
C VAL A 466 -0.94 -12.65 2.28
N ILE A 467 -0.70 -13.85 2.81
CA ILE A 467 0.59 -14.25 3.37
C ILE A 467 1.13 -15.34 2.46
N MET A 468 2.11 -15.00 1.62
CA MET A 468 2.71 -15.90 0.65
C MET A 468 4.11 -16.30 1.10
N GLY A 469 4.26 -17.55 1.53
CA GLY A 469 5.55 -18.08 1.96
C GLY A 469 5.94 -19.35 1.21
N GLY A 470 7.23 -19.55 1.00
CA GLY A 470 7.71 -20.78 0.39
C GLY A 470 9.16 -20.76 -0.04
N ASP A 471 9.53 -21.84 -0.74
CA ASP A 471 10.78 -21.97 -1.46
C ASP A 471 10.59 -21.48 -2.89
N PHE A 472 11.14 -20.30 -3.19
CA PHE A 472 11.03 -19.66 -4.49
C PHE A 472 12.10 -20.13 -5.47
N ASN A 473 13.10 -20.89 -5.01
CA ASN A 473 14.22 -21.36 -5.83
C ASN A 473 14.94 -20.24 -6.62
N CYS A 474 14.87 -18.99 -6.13
CA CYS A 474 15.53 -17.84 -6.75
C CYS A 474 15.95 -16.79 -5.75
N GLU A 475 16.98 -16.04 -6.14
CA GLU A 475 17.50 -14.91 -5.38
C GLU A 475 16.63 -13.67 -5.54
N TYR A 476 16.72 -12.77 -4.57
CA TYR A 476 15.90 -11.55 -4.48
C TYR A 476 16.00 -10.63 -5.71
N THR A 477 17.09 -10.73 -6.49
CA THR A 477 17.34 -9.90 -7.67
C THR A 477 16.66 -10.37 -8.96
N GLU A 478 16.09 -11.58 -8.95
CA GLU A 478 15.53 -12.21 -10.15
C GLU A 478 14.20 -11.57 -10.59
N SER A 479 13.85 -11.70 -11.88
CA SER A 479 12.59 -11.16 -12.41
C SER A 479 11.36 -11.70 -11.69
N THR A 480 11.42 -12.93 -11.18
CA THR A 480 10.36 -13.57 -10.40
C THR A 480 9.97 -12.76 -9.18
N ILE A 481 10.95 -12.33 -8.38
CA ILE A 481 10.71 -11.53 -7.17
C ILE A 481 10.26 -10.11 -7.54
N LYS A 482 10.85 -9.51 -8.58
CA LYS A 482 10.42 -8.20 -9.08
C LYS A 482 8.96 -8.20 -9.54
N THR A 483 8.48 -9.29 -10.13
CA THR A 483 7.07 -9.43 -10.51
C THR A 483 6.15 -9.36 -9.28
N LEU A 484 6.51 -10.00 -8.16
CA LEU A 484 5.75 -9.91 -6.92
C LEU A 484 5.76 -8.49 -6.33
N ILE A 485 6.94 -7.87 -6.24
CA ILE A 485 7.08 -6.51 -5.70
C ILE A 485 6.24 -5.53 -6.52
N ASN A 486 6.31 -5.60 -7.85
CA ASN A 486 5.51 -4.76 -8.74
C ASN A 486 4.00 -5.04 -8.65
N ALA A 487 3.60 -6.22 -8.17
CA ALA A 487 2.21 -6.58 -7.91
C ALA A 487 1.72 -6.12 -6.53
N GLY A 488 2.52 -5.33 -5.79
CA GLY A 488 2.18 -4.80 -4.48
C GLY A 488 2.36 -5.83 -3.37
N TYR A 489 3.47 -6.57 -3.40
CA TYR A 489 3.85 -7.47 -2.30
C TYR A 489 5.18 -7.04 -1.70
N THR A 490 5.17 -6.91 -0.38
CA THR A 490 6.34 -6.58 0.43
C THR A 490 6.97 -7.85 0.99
N ASN A 491 8.28 -8.00 0.83
CA ASN A 491 9.05 -9.07 1.46
C ASN A 491 9.31 -8.73 2.93
N SER A 492 9.16 -9.72 3.81
CA SER A 492 9.24 -9.47 5.26
C SER A 492 10.61 -8.99 5.74
N SER A 493 11.70 -9.36 5.06
CA SER A 493 13.05 -8.89 5.43
C SER A 493 13.30 -7.42 5.14
N ASP A 494 12.45 -6.77 4.33
CA ASP A 494 12.62 -5.35 3.95
C ASP A 494 11.76 -4.42 4.79
N ALA A 495 10.83 -4.98 5.57
CA ALA A 495 9.79 -4.25 6.28
C ALA A 495 9.77 -4.50 7.79
N ALA A 496 10.43 -5.56 8.28
CA ALA A 496 10.46 -5.85 9.70
C ALA A 496 11.27 -4.81 10.50
N GLU A 497 10.78 -4.41 11.67
CA GLU A 497 11.50 -3.52 12.59
C GLU A 497 12.82 -4.14 13.09
N VAL A 498 12.80 -5.44 13.39
CA VAL A 498 13.97 -6.20 13.85
C VAL A 498 14.28 -7.29 12.83
N ILE A 499 15.52 -7.29 12.34
CA ILE A 499 15.99 -8.20 11.29
C ILE A 499 17.18 -9.02 11.80
N GLU A 500 17.00 -10.33 11.84
CA GLU A 500 18.04 -11.34 12.08
C GLU A 500 18.23 -12.20 10.83
N ALA A 501 18.89 -11.62 9.82
CA ALA A 501 19.08 -12.27 8.53
C ALA A 501 20.21 -13.32 8.56
N ALA A 502 19.96 -14.43 7.86
CA ALA A 502 20.93 -15.46 7.54
C ALA A 502 20.58 -16.10 6.19
N ASN A 503 21.42 -17.00 5.68
CA ASN A 503 21.11 -17.75 4.47
C ASN A 503 19.97 -18.74 4.76
N THR A 504 18.94 -18.75 3.92
CA THR A 504 17.86 -19.74 4.01
C THR A 504 18.29 -21.08 3.42
N PHE A 505 19.26 -21.09 2.51
CA PHE A 505 19.89 -22.28 1.96
C PHE A 505 21.41 -22.26 2.21
N PRO A 506 21.84 -22.53 3.46
CA PRO A 506 23.21 -22.28 3.93
C PRO A 506 24.28 -23.06 3.17
N GLY A 507 23.97 -24.28 2.71
CA GLY A 507 24.89 -25.12 1.94
C GLY A 507 25.41 -24.46 0.65
N HIS A 508 24.68 -23.45 0.15
CA HIS A 508 25.02 -22.71 -1.06
C HIS A 508 25.13 -21.20 -0.84
N SER A 509 24.98 -20.73 0.40
CA SER A 509 25.01 -19.31 0.76
C SER A 509 23.98 -18.47 -0.01
N HIS A 510 22.76 -19.01 -0.14
CA HIS A 510 21.65 -18.39 -0.88
C HIS A 510 20.48 -18.04 0.04
N VAL A 511 19.72 -17.03 -0.37
CA VAL A 511 18.39 -16.70 0.18
C VAL A 511 17.38 -16.99 -0.91
N ILE A 512 16.60 -18.05 -0.72
CA ILE A 512 15.60 -18.51 -1.70
C ILE A 512 14.23 -18.78 -1.07
N ASP A 513 14.13 -18.68 0.26
CA ASP A 513 12.91 -18.86 1.01
C ASP A 513 12.43 -17.52 1.53
N TYR A 514 11.18 -17.18 1.26
CA TYR A 514 10.64 -15.85 1.57
C TYR A 514 9.26 -15.95 2.21
N ILE A 515 8.87 -14.88 2.89
CA ILE A 515 7.48 -14.60 3.28
C ILE A 515 7.15 -13.20 2.76
N PHE A 516 6.22 -13.14 1.82
CA PHE A 516 5.64 -11.92 1.29
C PHE A 516 4.26 -11.67 1.89
N VAL A 517 3.93 -10.39 2.05
CA VAL A 517 2.59 -9.95 2.41
C VAL A 517 2.14 -8.92 1.37
N ASN A 518 0.85 -8.94 0.99
CA ASN A 518 0.34 -7.86 0.15
C ASN A 518 0.46 -6.51 0.85
N ASP A 519 0.77 -5.47 0.09
CA ASP A 519 1.03 -4.14 0.62
C ASP A 519 -0.13 -3.67 1.47
N ARG A 520 0.20 -3.03 2.59
CA ARG A 520 -0.77 -2.54 3.59
C ARG A 520 -1.59 -3.66 4.26
N GLY A 521 -1.25 -4.93 4.06
CA GLY A 521 -1.93 -6.08 4.69
C GLY A 521 -1.48 -6.37 6.13
N ALA A 522 -0.23 -6.04 6.46
CA ALA A 522 0.31 -6.22 7.80
C ALA A 522 1.46 -5.25 8.13
N LEU A 523 1.70 -5.04 9.42
CA LEU A 523 2.92 -4.44 9.97
C LEU A 523 3.83 -5.56 10.48
N MET A 524 5.12 -5.49 10.20
CA MET A 524 6.08 -6.55 10.54
C MET A 524 7.00 -6.06 11.65
N SER A 525 6.98 -6.72 12.80
CA SER A 525 7.83 -6.37 13.93
C SER A 525 9.16 -7.13 13.91
N TYR A 526 9.16 -8.34 13.35
CA TYR A 526 10.28 -9.25 13.47
C TYR A 526 10.43 -10.13 12.23
N TYR A 527 11.67 -10.27 11.75
CA TYR A 527 12.09 -11.22 10.73
C TYR A 527 13.35 -11.94 11.22
N LYS A 528 13.34 -13.27 11.16
CA LYS A 528 14.50 -14.12 11.45
C LYS A 528 14.63 -15.25 10.44
N VAL A 529 15.85 -15.51 10.01
CA VAL A 529 16.23 -16.83 9.48
C VAL A 529 16.98 -17.56 10.59
N ASP A 530 16.40 -18.65 11.11
CA ASP A 530 17.03 -19.38 12.20
C ASP A 530 18.15 -20.25 11.65
N ASP A 531 19.39 -19.78 11.75
CA ASP A 531 20.56 -20.52 11.30
C ASP A 531 20.88 -21.68 12.26
N LEU A 532 20.25 -22.82 12.00
CA LEU A 532 20.39 -24.04 12.79
C LEU A 532 21.76 -24.73 12.61
N LYS A 533 22.58 -24.28 11.64
CA LYS A 533 23.95 -24.80 11.39
C LYS A 533 23.98 -26.33 11.32
N ASP A 534 24.91 -26.97 12.04
CA ASP A 534 25.09 -28.43 12.09
C ASP A 534 23.91 -29.17 12.77
N GLU A 535 22.99 -28.43 13.40
CA GLU A 535 21.79 -28.99 14.02
C GLU A 535 20.59 -29.01 13.06
N ASN A 536 20.70 -28.36 11.90
CA ASN A 536 19.62 -28.24 10.93
C ASN A 536 19.17 -29.64 10.43
N PRO A 537 17.89 -30.02 10.62
CA PRO A 537 17.37 -31.27 10.10
C PRO A 537 17.01 -31.20 8.60
N SER A 538 17.08 -30.01 8.00
CA SER A 538 16.87 -29.74 6.57
C SER A 538 18.14 -29.10 5.97
N ASP A 539 18.24 -29.07 4.65
CA ASP A 539 19.22 -28.23 3.95
C ASP A 539 18.78 -26.76 3.85
N HIS A 540 17.54 -26.45 4.25
CA HIS A 540 17.02 -25.09 4.41
C HIS A 540 16.86 -24.70 5.87
N ASN A 541 17.13 -23.43 6.20
CA ASN A 541 16.83 -22.83 7.50
C ASN A 541 15.39 -22.28 7.50
N PRO A 542 14.65 -22.37 8.61
CA PRO A 542 13.31 -21.82 8.70
C PRO A 542 13.34 -20.28 8.71
N VAL A 543 12.32 -19.68 8.09
CA VAL A 543 12.06 -18.24 8.09
C VAL A 543 10.89 -17.96 9.02
N ILE A 544 11.10 -17.10 10.01
CA ILE A 544 10.12 -16.72 11.03
C ILE A 544 9.82 -15.24 10.87
N VAL A 545 8.53 -14.92 10.79
CA VAL A 545 8.03 -13.54 10.76
C VAL A 545 7.01 -13.36 11.86
N ARG A 546 7.09 -12.23 12.55
CA ARG A 546 5.99 -11.77 13.41
C ARG A 546 5.37 -10.51 12.83
N LEU A 547 4.04 -10.54 12.75
CA LEU A 547 3.28 -9.51 12.07
C LEU A 547 1.94 -9.24 12.73
N CYS A 548 1.46 -8.01 12.56
CA CYS A 548 0.14 -7.58 12.97
C CYS A 548 -0.69 -7.24 11.75
N LEU A 549 -1.85 -7.88 11.63
CA LEU A 549 -2.76 -7.57 10.53
C LEU A 549 -3.35 -6.17 10.73
N THR A 550 -3.21 -5.31 9.74
CA THR A 550 -3.84 -3.98 9.69
C THR A 550 -5.36 -4.13 9.49
N PRO A 551 -6.22 -3.15 9.75
CA PRO A 551 -7.63 -3.22 9.40
C PRO A 551 -7.82 -2.69 7.98
N GLU A 552 -9.04 -2.80 7.48
CA GLU A 552 -9.44 -2.17 6.22
C GLU A 552 -9.39 -0.65 6.32
N LEU A 553 -8.89 0.01 5.28
CA LEU A 553 -9.59 1.17 4.75
C LEU A 553 -10.74 0.59 3.94
N GLN A 554 -11.98 0.75 4.41
CA GLN A 554 -13.10 0.66 3.49
C GLN A 554 -12.90 1.78 2.48
N LYS A 555 -12.58 1.42 1.23
CA LYS A 555 -12.72 2.34 0.11
C LYS A 555 -14.21 2.58 -0.11
#